data_AF-A0A971QW62-F1
#
_entry.id   AF-A0A971QW62-F1
#
_cell.length_a   1.000
_cell.length_b   1.000
_cell.length_c   1.000
_cell.angle_alpha   90.00
_cell.angle_beta   90.00
_cell.angle_gamma   90.00
#
_symmetry.space_group_name_H-M   'P 1'
#
loop_
_entity.id
_entity.type
_entity.pdbx_description
1 polymer ?
#
loop_
_entity_poly.entity_id
_entity_poly.type
_entity_poly.pdbx_seq_one_letter_code
_entity_poly.pdbx_strand_id
1 'polypeptide(L)'
;MSLRVSQRGFTLIELVAVLVILGVLASIAVPKYYDLTREAQNRGALQAVTEGKACLTIQYAQFFLEKAAPPGVNSLVAAVGTTTNVGDYTLEFVPLGGASSQIKIIASGRGNVLGTNSGLWQLPAN
;
A
#
# COMPACT_ATOMS: atom_id res chain seq x y z
N MET A 1 37.81 20.81 -50.80
CA MET A 1 37.36 21.88 -49.89
C MET A 1 36.90 21.23 -48.60
N SER A 2 37.71 21.25 -47.54
CA SER A 2 37.35 20.64 -46.24
C SER A 2 36.68 21.70 -45.37
N LEU A 3 35.40 21.50 -45.05
CA LEU A 3 34.63 22.40 -44.19
C LEU A 3 35.05 22.15 -42.74
N ARG A 4 35.84 23.08 -42.18
CA ARG A 4 36.16 23.07 -40.75
C ARG A 4 34.92 23.47 -39.96
N VAL A 5 34.29 22.51 -39.30
CA VAL A 5 33.24 22.78 -38.31
C VAL A 5 33.91 23.42 -37.09
N SER A 6 33.61 24.70 -36.85
CA SER A 6 34.10 25.42 -35.67
C SER A 6 33.44 24.83 -34.42
N GLN A 7 34.22 24.17 -33.57
CA GLN A 7 33.74 23.66 -32.28
C GLN A 7 33.53 24.85 -31.34
N ARG A 8 32.30 25.37 -31.30
CA ARG A 8 31.86 26.33 -30.28
C ARG A 8 31.78 25.57 -28.95
N GLY A 9 32.71 25.85 -28.04
CA GLY A 9 32.68 25.33 -26.68
C GLY A 9 31.50 25.90 -25.88
N PHE A 10 31.00 25.10 -24.93
CA PHE A 10 29.96 25.51 -23.99
C PHE A 10 30.50 26.60 -23.06
N THR A 11 29.74 27.68 -22.84
CA THR A 11 30.18 28.77 -21.97
C THR A 11 29.90 28.44 -20.50
N LEU A 12 30.73 28.94 -19.58
CA LEU A 12 30.48 28.78 -18.14
C LEU A 12 29.15 29.45 -17.72
N ILE A 13 28.78 30.54 -18.38
CA ILE A 13 27.52 31.24 -18.09
C ILE A 13 26.29 30.40 -18.48
N GLU A 14 26.36 29.63 -19.57
CA GLU A 14 25.29 28.69 -19.94
C GLU A 14 25.13 27.59 -18.88
N LEU A 15 26.23 27.06 -18.35
CA LEU A 15 26.18 26.04 -17.29
C LEU A 15 25.56 26.60 -16.01
N VAL A 16 25.94 27.83 -15.61
CA VAL A 16 25.40 28.48 -14.41
C VAL A 16 23.90 28.74 -14.55
N ALA A 17 23.46 29.27 -15.70
CA ALA A 17 22.04 29.52 -15.95
C ALA A 17 21.20 28.23 -15.88
N VAL A 18 21.71 27.13 -16.43
CA VAL A 18 21.04 25.81 -16.38
C VAL A 18 20.95 25.28 -14.94
N LEU A 19 22.02 25.37 -14.16
CA LEU A 19 22.03 24.94 -12.76
C LEU A 19 21.03 25.73 -11.90
N VAL A 20 20.89 27.04 -12.14
CA VAL A 20 19.91 27.88 -11.44
C VAL A 20 18.49 27.41 -11.76
N ILE A 21 18.16 27.17 -13.03
CA ILE A 21 16.83 26.69 -13.43
C ILE A 21 16.55 25.31 -12.83
N LEU A 22 17.50 24.37 -12.91
CA LEU A 22 17.37 23.04 -12.32
C LEU A 22 17.22 23.11 -10.79
N GLY A 23 17.90 24.04 -10.12
CA GLY A 23 17.77 24.25 -8.67
C GLY A 23 16.35 24.66 -8.28
N VAL A 24 15.75 25.60 -9.01
CA VAL A 24 14.35 26.03 -8.76
C VAL A 24 13.39 24.88 -9.01
N LEU A 25 13.51 24.16 -10.13
CA LEU A 25 12.64 23.02 -10.44
C LEU A 25 12.77 21.88 -9.42
N ALA A 26 14.00 21.56 -8.99
CA ALA A 26 14.25 20.51 -8.01
C ALA A 26 13.62 20.83 -6.65
N SER A 27 13.65 22.10 -6.22
CA SER A 27 13.06 22.52 -4.94
C SER A 27 11.56 22.24 -4.85
N ILE A 28 10.85 22.25 -5.98
CA ILE A 28 9.40 21.99 -6.06
C ILE A 28 9.14 20.50 -6.35
N ALA A 29 9.93 19.89 -7.23
CA ALA A 29 9.72 18.52 -7.69
C ALA A 29 9.99 17.47 -6.62
N VAL A 30 11.06 17.65 -5.84
CA VAL A 30 11.49 16.68 -4.81
C VAL A 30 10.44 16.47 -3.71
N PRO A 31 9.90 17.50 -3.02
CA PRO A 31 8.88 17.29 -1.99
C PRO A 31 7.62 16.66 -2.58
N LYS A 32 7.18 17.11 -3.75
CA LYS A 32 6.01 16.54 -4.44
C LYS A 32 6.19 15.06 -4.79
N TYR A 33 7.39 14.66 -5.20
CA TYR A 33 7.68 13.25 -5.47
C TYR A 33 7.53 12.40 -4.21
N TYR A 34 8.08 12.84 -3.07
CA TYR A 34 7.94 12.12 -1.80
C TYR A 34 6.49 12.01 -1.34
N ASP A 35 5.70 13.09 -1.48
CA ASP A 35 4.29 13.07 -1.12
C ASP A 35 3.48 12.10 -2.01
N LEU A 36 3.74 12.09 -3.32
CA LEU A 36 3.12 11.14 -4.24
C LEU A 36 3.49 9.68 -3.92
N THR A 37 4.74 9.41 -3.57
CA THR A 37 5.17 8.07 -3.15
C THR A 37 4.48 7.64 -1.86
N ARG A 38 4.38 8.52 -0.85
CA ARG A 38 3.68 8.22 0.41
C ARG A 38 2.20 7.94 0.18
N GLU A 39 1.55 8.76 -0.63
CA GLU A 39 0.15 8.58 -0.99
C GLU A 39 -0.08 7.26 -1.76
N ALA A 40 0.81 6.92 -2.70
CA ALA A 40 0.75 5.63 -3.38
C ALA A 40 0.89 4.44 -2.42
N GLN A 41 1.78 4.52 -1.43
CA GLN A 41 1.93 3.50 -0.40
C GLN A 41 0.68 3.41 0.50
N ASN A 42 0.08 4.54 0.87
CA ASN A 42 -1.16 4.52 1.66
C ASN A 42 -2.33 3.90 0.90
N ARG A 43 -2.44 4.18 -0.40
CA ARG A 43 -3.45 3.55 -1.27
C ARG A 43 -3.20 2.05 -1.45
N GLY A 44 -1.95 1.63 -1.58
CA GLY A 44 -1.59 0.21 -1.60
C GLY A 44 -2.00 -0.50 -0.30
N ALA A 45 -1.78 0.12 0.86
CA ALA A 45 -2.21 -0.41 2.14
C ALA A 45 -3.75 -0.54 2.23
N LEU A 46 -4.50 0.45 1.72
CA LEU A 46 -5.97 0.39 1.66
C LEU A 46 -6.46 -0.75 0.75
N GLN A 47 -5.80 -0.96 -0.38
CA GLN A 47 -6.10 -2.07 -1.28
C GLN A 47 -5.85 -3.41 -0.58
N ALA A 48 -4.72 -3.56 0.11
CA ALA A 48 -4.40 -4.76 0.86
C ALA A 48 -5.46 -5.07 1.95
N VAL A 49 -5.95 -4.04 2.65
CA VAL A 49 -7.09 -4.21 3.60
C VAL A 49 -8.33 -4.73 2.89
N THR A 50 -8.64 -4.22 1.69
CA THR A 50 -9.81 -4.63 0.91
C THR A 50 -9.69 -6.09 0.46
N GLU A 51 -8.50 -6.52 0.06
CA GLU A 51 -8.19 -7.92 -0.26
C GLU A 51 -8.35 -8.82 0.98
N GLY A 52 -7.90 -8.36 2.15
CA GLY A 52 -8.12 -9.04 3.43
C GLY A 52 -9.61 -9.24 3.74
N LYS A 53 -10.47 -8.24 3.47
CA LYS A 53 -11.93 -8.38 3.64
C LYS A 53 -12.51 -9.42 2.69
N ALA A 54 -12.05 -9.46 1.44
CA ALA A 54 -12.49 -10.45 0.47
C ALA A 54 -12.10 -11.86 0.90
N CYS A 55 -10.87 -12.04 1.39
CA CYS A 55 -10.38 -13.32 1.94
C CYS A 55 -11.25 -13.82 3.09
N LEU A 56 -11.56 -12.96 4.08
CA LEU A 56 -12.46 -13.32 5.19
C LEU A 56 -13.86 -13.72 4.70
N THR A 57 -14.38 -13.04 3.69
CA THR A 57 -15.72 -13.33 3.13
C THR A 57 -15.75 -14.68 2.42
N ILE A 58 -14.71 -15.02 1.65
CA ILE A 58 -14.58 -16.32 1.00
C ILE A 58 -14.42 -17.43 2.06
N GLN A 59 -13.58 -17.20 3.07
CA GLN A 59 -13.36 -18.16 4.14
C GLN A 59 -14.65 -18.41 4.95
N TYR A 60 -15.42 -17.36 5.21
CA TYR A 60 -16.74 -17.47 5.83
C TYR A 60 -17.66 -18.40 5.02
N ALA A 61 -17.79 -18.15 3.71
CA ALA A 61 -18.61 -18.99 2.84
C ALA A 61 -18.15 -20.45 2.83
N GLN A 62 -16.84 -20.72 2.81
CA GLN A 62 -16.30 -22.08 2.86
C GLN A 62 -16.65 -22.80 4.17
N PHE A 63 -16.55 -22.10 5.31
CA PHE A 63 -16.93 -22.68 6.60
C PHE A 63 -18.41 -23.06 6.68
N PHE A 64 -19.29 -22.22 6.12
CA PHE A 64 -20.72 -22.53 6.06
C PHE A 64 -20.99 -23.81 5.27
N LEU A 65 -20.29 -23.99 4.16
CA LEU A 65 -20.45 -25.19 3.34
C LEU A 65 -19.92 -26.45 4.03
N GLU A 66 -18.84 -26.36 4.79
CA GLU A 66 -18.22 -27.54 5.42
C GLU A 66 -18.92 -27.95 6.73
N LYS A 67 -19.26 -26.98 7.58
CA LYS A 67 -19.76 -27.24 8.95
C LYS A 67 -21.26 -27.00 9.11
N ALA A 68 -21.95 -26.54 8.06
CA ALA A 68 -23.37 -26.17 8.09
C ALA A 68 -23.74 -25.19 9.22
N ALA A 69 -22.78 -24.43 9.72
CA ALA A 69 -22.94 -23.49 10.83
C ALA A 69 -22.04 -22.25 10.64
N PRO A 70 -22.47 -21.06 11.11
CA PRO A 70 -21.65 -19.87 11.06
C PRO A 70 -20.37 -20.00 11.89
N PRO A 71 -19.18 -19.73 11.33
CA PRO A 71 -17.97 -19.64 12.14
C PRO A 71 -17.99 -18.35 12.97
N GLY A 72 -17.54 -18.44 14.22
CA GLY A 72 -17.23 -17.25 15.01
C GLY A 72 -15.98 -16.53 14.50
N VAL A 73 -15.80 -15.26 14.90
CA VAL A 73 -14.63 -14.42 14.55
C VAL A 73 -13.29 -15.13 14.76
N ASN A 74 -13.14 -15.86 15.87
CA ASN A 74 -11.89 -16.51 16.23
C ASN A 74 -11.55 -17.69 15.30
N SER A 75 -12.56 -18.48 14.91
CA SER A 75 -12.38 -19.62 14.01
C SER A 75 -12.04 -19.16 12.58
N LEU A 76 -12.61 -18.03 12.15
CA LEU A 76 -12.28 -17.39 10.88
C LEU A 76 -10.84 -16.92 10.82
N VAL A 77 -10.40 -16.16 11.83
CA VAL A 77 -9.02 -15.66 11.92
C VAL A 77 -8.04 -16.82 12.00
N ALA A 78 -8.36 -17.88 12.75
CA ALA A 78 -7.51 -19.07 12.82
C ALA A 78 -7.34 -19.76 11.46
N ALA A 79 -8.37 -19.75 10.60
CA ALA A 79 -8.31 -20.38 9.29
C ALA A 79 -7.57 -19.55 8.24
N VAL A 80 -7.73 -18.22 8.27
CA VAL A 80 -6.98 -17.31 7.39
C VAL A 80 -5.51 -17.19 7.83
N GLY A 81 -5.24 -17.40 9.12
CA GLY A 81 -3.97 -17.12 9.76
C GLY A 81 -3.98 -15.72 10.36
N THR A 82 -3.31 -15.55 11.51
CA THR A 82 -3.22 -14.25 12.20
C THR A 82 -2.46 -13.22 11.38
N THR A 83 -1.55 -13.67 10.51
CA THR A 83 -0.70 -12.81 9.70
C THR A 83 -0.48 -13.41 8.32
N THR A 84 -0.80 -12.64 7.28
CA THR A 84 -0.69 -13.09 5.88
C THR A 84 -0.04 -12.01 5.03
N ASN A 85 0.91 -12.39 4.17
CA ASN A 85 1.56 -11.44 3.28
C ASN A 85 0.77 -11.29 1.97
N VAL A 86 0.55 -10.06 1.55
CA VAL A 86 -0.13 -9.70 0.31
C VAL A 86 0.74 -8.66 -0.40
N GLY A 87 1.53 -9.15 -1.35
CA GLY A 87 2.57 -8.35 -2.02
C GLY A 87 3.53 -7.72 -1.01
N ASP A 88 3.65 -6.40 -1.08
CA ASP A 88 4.53 -5.58 -0.22
C ASP A 88 3.92 -5.28 1.16
N TYR A 89 2.71 -5.75 1.47
CA TYR A 89 2.03 -5.52 2.75
C TYR A 89 1.89 -6.82 3.53
N THR A 90 1.95 -6.70 4.86
CA THR A 90 1.57 -7.75 5.80
C THR A 90 0.22 -7.39 6.38
N LEU A 91 -0.74 -8.30 6.24
CA LEU A 91 -2.06 -8.22 6.86
C LEU A 91 -2.02 -8.91 8.22
N GLU A 92 -2.57 -8.25 9.23
CA GLU A 92 -2.85 -8.82 10.53
C GLU A 92 -4.37 -8.83 10.76
N PHE A 93 -4.89 -9.98 11.16
CA PHE A 93 -6.30 -10.18 11.45
C PHE A 93 -6.50 -10.27 12.96
N VAL A 94 -7.08 -9.21 13.55
CA VAL A 94 -7.31 -9.12 14.99
C VAL A 94 -8.81 -9.27 15.25
N PRO A 95 -9.27 -10.38 15.87
CA PRO A 95 -10.65 -10.51 16.27
C PRO A 95 -10.93 -9.51 17.40
N LEU A 96 -11.97 -8.70 17.24
CA LEU A 96 -12.39 -7.76 18.27
C LEU A 96 -13.27 -8.50 19.27
N GLY A 97 -12.76 -8.75 20.47
CA GLY A 97 -13.51 -9.38 21.56
C GLY A 97 -14.59 -8.44 22.12
N GLY A 98 -15.77 -8.99 22.40
CA GLY A 98 -16.98 -8.28 22.84
C GLY A 98 -18.18 -8.71 21.99
N ALA A 99 -19.38 -8.18 22.22
CA ALA A 99 -20.59 -8.45 21.39
C ALA A 99 -20.45 -8.03 19.90
N SER A 100 -19.25 -7.65 19.47
CA SER A 100 -18.89 -7.20 18.14
C SER A 100 -18.44 -8.40 17.31
N SER A 101 -19.31 -8.87 16.42
CA SER A 101 -18.97 -9.86 15.38
C SER A 101 -18.10 -9.20 14.29
N GLN A 102 -16.93 -8.69 14.66
CA GLN A 102 -16.04 -7.92 13.79
C GLN A 102 -14.58 -8.38 13.88
N ILE A 103 -13.88 -8.27 12.75
CA ILE A 103 -12.45 -8.53 12.62
C ILE A 103 -11.80 -7.24 12.14
N LYS A 104 -10.81 -6.75 12.87
CA LYS A 104 -9.96 -5.64 12.42
C LYS A 104 -8.85 -6.21 11.54
N ILE A 105 -8.72 -5.65 10.35
CA ILE A 105 -7.65 -5.96 9.41
C ILE A 105 -6.69 -4.79 9.46
N ILE A 106 -5.41 -5.05 9.73
CA ILE A 106 -4.34 -4.06 9.75
C ILE A 106 -3.39 -4.42 8.61
N ALA A 107 -3.19 -3.52 7.65
CA ALA A 107 -2.19 -3.67 6.61
C ALA A 107 -0.99 -2.80 6.96
N SER A 108 0.19 -3.41 7.08
CA SER A 108 1.44 -2.74 7.36
C SER A 108 2.43 -3.00 6.23
N GLY A 109 3.02 -1.94 5.68
CA GLY A 109 4.05 -2.06 4.64
C GLY A 109 5.28 -2.83 5.12
N ARG A 110 5.92 -3.56 4.21
CA ARG A 110 7.11 -4.36 4.47
C ARG A 110 8.34 -3.68 3.87
N GLY A 111 9.48 -3.82 4.54
CA GLY A 111 10.75 -3.24 4.09
C GLY A 111 10.69 -1.71 4.03
N ASN A 112 10.86 -1.13 2.85
CA ASN A 112 10.89 0.32 2.64
C ASN A 112 9.50 0.94 2.38
N VAL A 113 8.43 0.15 2.43
CA VAL A 113 7.06 0.64 2.29
C VAL A 113 6.53 1.07 3.65
N LEU A 114 6.16 2.34 3.81
CA LEU A 114 5.68 2.91 5.08
C LEU A 114 4.15 3.01 5.15
N GLY A 115 3.45 2.66 4.08
CA GLY A 115 1.98 2.71 4.01
C GLY A 115 1.36 1.78 5.04
N THR A 116 0.50 2.32 5.89
CA THR A 116 -0.27 1.56 6.89
C THR A 116 -1.73 1.95 6.82
N ASN A 117 -2.63 0.98 6.82
CA ASN A 117 -4.07 1.24 6.83
C ASN A 117 -4.78 0.14 7.64
N SER A 118 -5.99 0.42 8.10
CA SER A 118 -6.80 -0.60 8.78
C SER A 118 -8.27 -0.45 8.43
N GLY A 119 -8.98 -1.58 8.44
CA GLY A 119 -10.41 -1.61 8.19
C GLY A 119 -11.09 -2.66 9.03
N LEU A 120 -12.38 -2.45 9.28
CA LEU A 120 -13.22 -3.43 9.95
C LEU A 120 -13.94 -4.28 8.90
N TRP A 121 -13.95 -5.59 9.14
CA TRP A 121 -14.86 -6.53 8.51
C TRP A 121 -15.86 -7.00 9.55
N GLN A 122 -17.13 -7.12 9.17
CA GLN A 122 -18.21 -7.56 10.05
C GLN A 122 -18.72 -8.89 9.54
N LEU A 123 -19.06 -9.79 10.46
CA LEU A 123 -19.74 -11.02 10.09
C LEU A 123 -21.07 -10.64 9.42
N PRO A 124 -21.43 -11.30 8.31
CA PRO A 124 -22.76 -11.20 7.73
C PRO A 124 -23.81 -11.53 8.79
N ALA A 125 -24.89 -10.73 8.82
CA ALA A 125 -26.06 -11.05 9.64
C ALA A 125 -26.65 -12.38 9.16
N ASN A 126 -26.99 -13.23 10.13
CA ASN A 126 -27.73 -14.49 9.93
C ASN A 126 -29.21 -14.26 9.64
#